data_AF-A0A9P7DD98-F1
#
_entry.id   AF-A0A9P7DD98-F1
#
_cell.length_a   1.000
_cell.length_b   1.000
_cell.length_c   1.000
_cell.angle_alpha   90.00
_cell.angle_beta   90.00
_cell.angle_gamma   90.00
#
_symmetry.space_group_name_H-M   'P 1'
#
loop_
_entity.id
_entity.type
_entity.pdbx_description
1 polymer ?
#
loop_
_entity_poly.entity_id
_entity_poly.type
_entity_poly.pdbx_seq_one_letter_code
_entity_poly.pdbx_strand_id
1 'polypeptide(L)'
;EDEMLIRNGGAGIPMGSDGKPWPLLPPIAPKHVGKKCLVLDLDETLVHINIMPIPDPDFVVPVQIEHQWHNMYVQKRPGVDEFLRQMGELYEVVVYTASLGSYADPVMDHLDIYNAVSHRL
;
A
#
# COMPACT_ATOMS: atom_id res chain seq x y z
N GLU A 1 20.10 -4.57 -10.56
CA GLU A 1 20.24 -4.44 -9.09
C GLU A 1 19.05 -5.06 -8.37
N ASP A 2 17.83 -4.76 -8.81
CA ASP A 2 16.62 -5.49 -8.39
C ASP A 2 16.79 -7.00 -8.53
N GLU A 3 17.33 -7.48 -9.66
CA GLU A 3 17.66 -8.91 -9.83
C GLU A 3 18.66 -9.43 -8.79
N MET A 4 19.58 -8.60 -8.30
CA MET A 4 20.57 -8.97 -7.29
C MET A 4 19.96 -9.02 -5.89
N LEU A 5 19.10 -8.05 -5.54
CA LEU A 5 18.30 -8.07 -4.32
C LEU A 5 17.33 -9.24 -4.32
N ILE A 6 16.64 -9.49 -5.44
CA ILE A 6 15.76 -10.64 -5.64
C ILE A 6 16.54 -11.96 -5.45
N ARG A 7 17.74 -12.08 -6.03
CA ARG A 7 18.60 -13.27 -5.83
C ARG A 7 19.08 -13.44 -4.38
N ASN A 8 19.15 -12.35 -3.62
CA ASN A 8 19.43 -12.37 -2.18
C ASN A 8 18.16 -12.48 -1.32
N GLY A 9 17.01 -12.86 -1.93
CA GLY A 9 15.75 -13.02 -1.20
C GLY A 9 15.12 -11.70 -0.73
N GLY A 10 15.41 -10.60 -1.41
CA GLY A 10 14.97 -9.25 -1.06
C GLY A 10 15.76 -8.61 0.09
N ALA A 11 16.84 -9.24 0.57
CA ALA A 11 17.65 -8.71 1.66
C ALA A 11 18.66 -7.65 1.16
N GLY A 12 18.62 -6.47 1.76
CA GLY A 12 19.56 -5.37 1.49
C GLY A 12 18.87 -4.01 1.40
N ILE A 13 19.65 -2.95 1.24
CA ILE A 13 19.15 -1.62 0.91
C ILE A 13 19.37 -1.43 -0.60
N PRO A 14 18.36 -0.97 -1.36
CA PRO A 14 18.56 -0.61 -2.77
C PRO A 14 19.67 0.41 -2.93
N MET A 15 20.31 0.44 -4.10
CA MET A 15 21.38 1.40 -4.41
C MET A 15 20.87 2.37 -5.46
N GLY A 16 21.20 3.65 -5.30
CA GLY A 16 20.96 4.66 -6.32
C GLY A 16 21.96 4.55 -7.47
N SER A 17 21.67 5.21 -8.58
CA SER A 17 22.58 5.29 -9.74
C SER A 17 23.92 5.96 -9.42
N ASP A 18 24.01 6.67 -8.30
CA ASP A 18 25.23 7.27 -7.75
C ASP A 18 26.05 6.30 -6.87
N GLY A 19 25.61 5.04 -6.74
CA GLY A 19 26.25 4.02 -5.93
C GLY A 19 26.07 4.22 -4.42
N LYS A 20 25.10 5.03 -3.97
CA LYS A 20 24.77 5.19 -2.54
C LYS A 20 23.52 4.41 -2.15
N PRO A 21 23.37 4.03 -0.86
CA PRO A 21 22.14 3.40 -0.38
C PRO A 21 20.92 4.31 -0.59
N TRP A 22 19.87 3.74 -1.16
CA TRP A 22 18.58 4.35 -1.46
C TRP A 22 17.46 3.55 -0.79
N PRO A 23 17.25 3.73 0.53
CA PRO A 23 16.16 3.05 1.23
C PRO A 23 14.80 3.51 0.70
N LEU A 24 13.82 2.60 0.69
CA LEU A 24 12.46 2.89 0.23
C LEU A 24 11.70 3.86 1.15
N LEU A 25 12.07 3.87 2.44
CA LEU A 25 11.47 4.73 3.45
C LEU A 25 12.45 5.83 3.89
N PRO A 26 11.94 7.03 4.23
CA PRO A 26 12.76 8.05 4.86
C PRO A 26 13.17 7.63 6.29
N PRO A 27 14.07 8.38 6.95
CA PRO A 27 14.33 8.21 8.38
C PRO A 27 13.05 8.30 9.21
N ILE A 28 13.00 7.52 10.29
CA ILE A 28 11.83 7.45 11.18
C ILE A 28 11.40 8.84 11.68
N ALA A 29 10.13 9.18 11.52
CA ALA A 29 9.59 10.45 12.00
C ALA A 29 9.47 10.45 13.54
N PRO A 30 9.56 11.61 14.23
CA PRO A 30 9.50 11.67 15.69
C PRO A 30 8.27 11.00 16.31
N LYS A 31 7.10 11.07 15.64
CA LYS A 31 5.85 10.44 16.10
C LYS A 31 5.84 8.90 16.06
N HIS A 32 6.82 8.29 15.38
CA HIS A 32 6.94 6.84 15.23
C HIS A 32 8.06 6.24 16.09
N VAL A 33 8.86 7.06 16.78
CA VAL A 33 9.95 6.57 17.64
C VAL A 33 9.40 5.60 18.69
N GLY A 34 9.97 4.40 18.75
CA GLY A 34 9.54 3.33 19.66
C GLY A 34 8.42 2.43 19.13
N LYS A 35 7.79 2.78 18.01
CA LYS A 35 6.85 1.90 17.30
C LYS A 35 7.60 0.94 16.38
N LYS A 36 7.02 -0.22 16.11
CA LYS A 36 7.50 -1.12 15.05
C LYS A 36 6.94 -0.65 13.69
N CYS A 37 7.66 -0.93 12.62
CA CYS A 37 7.14 -0.79 11.25
C CYS A 37 6.27 -2.02 10.93
N LEU A 38 5.04 -1.78 10.47
CA LEU A 38 4.10 -2.80 10.01
C LEU A 38 3.89 -2.62 8.51
N VAL A 39 4.43 -3.53 7.72
CA VAL A 39 4.22 -3.57 6.26
C VAL A 39 2.99 -4.41 5.96
N LEU A 40 2.04 -3.84 5.24
CA LEU A 40 0.78 -4.46 4.84
C LEU A 40 0.68 -4.52 3.33
N ASP A 41 0.28 -5.68 2.82
CA ASP A 41 -0.18 -5.80 1.44
C ASP A 41 -1.60 -5.22 1.30
N LEU A 42 -2.02 -4.92 0.06
CA LEU A 42 -3.32 -4.33 -0.25
C LEU A 42 -4.32 -5.38 -0.75
N ASP A 43 -4.05 -5.96 -1.91
CA ASP A 43 -4.95 -6.86 -2.63
C ASP A 43 -4.98 -8.23 -1.94
N GLU A 44 -6.17 -8.79 -1.77
CA GLU A 44 -6.44 -10.02 -1.00
C GLU A 44 -6.01 -9.98 0.47
N THR A 45 -5.59 -8.81 0.97
CA THR A 45 -5.18 -8.61 2.36
C THR A 45 -6.10 -7.60 3.06
N LEU A 46 -6.27 -6.40 2.51
CA LEU A 46 -7.14 -5.35 3.04
C LEU A 46 -8.42 -5.18 2.23
N VAL A 47 -8.33 -5.42 0.91
CA VAL A 47 -9.43 -5.31 -0.04
C VAL A 47 -9.38 -6.43 -1.07
N HIS A 48 -10.49 -6.64 -1.76
CA HIS A 48 -10.57 -7.48 -2.95
C HIS A 48 -11.15 -6.67 -4.10
N ILE A 49 -10.57 -6.79 -5.31
CA ILE A 49 -10.91 -5.97 -6.46
C ILE A 49 -11.52 -6.81 -7.59
N ASN A 50 -12.62 -6.30 -8.16
CA ASN A 50 -13.27 -6.89 -9.33
C ASN A 50 -13.23 -5.91 -10.49
N ILE A 51 -12.82 -6.41 -11.67
CA ILE A 51 -12.84 -5.65 -12.93
C ILE A 51 -14.27 -5.62 -13.52
N MET A 52 -15.03 -6.68 -13.28
CA MET A 52 -16.43 -6.77 -13.67
C MET A 52 -17.33 -6.18 -12.59
N PRO A 53 -18.47 -5.55 -12.95
CA PRO A 53 -19.44 -5.08 -11.97
C PRO A 53 -19.91 -6.21 -11.05
N ILE A 54 -19.91 -5.92 -9.75
CA ILE A 54 -20.42 -6.82 -8.71
C ILE A 54 -21.65 -6.19 -8.03
N PRO A 55 -22.55 -7.00 -7.44
CA PRO A 55 -23.53 -6.50 -6.50
C PRO A 55 -22.84 -5.86 -5.29
N ASP A 56 -23.35 -4.71 -4.85
CA ASP A 56 -23.00 -4.03 -3.60
C ASP A 56 -21.48 -3.88 -3.33
N PRO A 57 -20.71 -3.22 -4.23
CA PRO A 57 -19.34 -2.84 -3.92
C PRO A 57 -19.31 -1.81 -2.78
N ASP A 58 -18.28 -1.86 -1.93
CA ASP A 58 -18.07 -0.84 -0.90
C ASP A 58 -17.77 0.53 -1.53
N PHE A 59 -16.99 0.54 -2.60
CA PHE A 59 -16.74 1.71 -3.44
C PHE A 59 -16.25 1.33 -4.84
N VAL A 60 -16.34 2.28 -5.77
CA VAL A 60 -15.91 2.10 -7.16
C VAL A 60 -14.86 3.15 -7.48
N VAL A 61 -13.71 2.71 -7.99
CA VAL A 61 -12.57 3.56 -8.30
C VAL A 61 -12.33 3.58 -9.81
N PRO A 62 -12.38 4.75 -10.46
CA PRO A 62 -11.97 4.88 -11.86
C PRO A 62 -10.44 4.89 -11.95
N VAL A 63 -9.88 3.94 -12.68
CA VAL A 63 -8.44 3.80 -12.89
C VAL A 63 -8.13 3.95 -14.38
N GLN A 64 -7.07 4.69 -14.69
CA GLN A 64 -6.57 4.80 -16.06
C GLN A 64 -5.51 3.74 -16.34
N ILE A 65 -5.80 2.84 -17.29
CA ILE A 65 -4.88 1.79 -17.76
C ILE A 65 -4.73 1.98 -19.27
N GLU A 66 -3.50 2.11 -19.77
CA GLU A 66 -3.22 2.27 -21.20
C GLU A 66 -4.03 3.40 -21.89
N HIS A 67 -4.23 4.52 -21.19
CA HIS A 67 -5.05 5.67 -21.61
C HIS A 67 -6.56 5.44 -21.68
N GLN A 68 -7.05 4.27 -21.24
CA GLN A 68 -8.47 3.97 -21.12
C GLN A 68 -8.91 3.98 -19.65
N TRP A 69 -10.13 4.42 -19.40
CA TRP A 69 -10.72 4.44 -18.06
C TRP A 69 -11.47 3.14 -17.79
N HIS A 70 -11.15 2.52 -16.66
CA HIS A 70 -11.79 1.30 -16.18
C HIS A 70 -12.31 1.53 -14.77
N ASN A 71 -13.53 1.08 -14.51
CA ASN A 71 -14.08 1.09 -13.16
C ASN A 71 -13.64 -0.19 -12.44
N MET A 72 -13.00 -0.02 -11.30
CA MET A 72 -12.62 -1.10 -10.40
C MET A 72 -13.59 -1.14 -9.23
N TYR A 73 -14.21 -2.29 -8.99
CA TYR A 73 -15.22 -2.48 -7.96
C TYR A 73 -14.58 -3.12 -6.73
N VAL A 74 -14.50 -2.36 -5.64
CA VAL A 74 -13.72 -2.74 -4.45
C VAL A 74 -14.66 -3.29 -3.39
N GLN A 75 -14.29 -4.43 -2.81
CA GLN A 75 -14.86 -4.94 -1.56
C GLN A 75 -13.84 -4.84 -0.45
N LYS A 76 -14.26 -4.29 0.68
CA LYS A 76 -13.44 -4.17 1.88
C LYS A 76 -13.41 -5.50 2.61
N ARG A 77 -12.24 -5.87 3.13
CA ARG A 77 -12.18 -6.98 4.09
C ARG A 77 -12.96 -6.59 5.35
N PRO A 78 -13.84 -7.47 5.87
CA PRO A 78 -14.59 -7.15 7.08
C PRO A 78 -13.68 -6.73 8.24
N GLY A 79 -13.99 -5.57 8.84
CA GLY A 79 -13.24 -5.00 9.96
C GLY A 79 -11.99 -4.17 9.57
N VAL A 80 -11.71 -3.98 8.27
CA VAL A 80 -10.51 -3.25 7.82
C VAL A 80 -10.40 -1.83 8.35
N ASP A 81 -11.52 -1.09 8.48
CA ASP A 81 -11.50 0.29 8.99
C ASP A 81 -10.96 0.36 10.41
N GLU A 82 -11.50 -0.50 11.28
CA GLU A 82 -11.13 -0.55 12.68
C GLU A 82 -9.73 -1.13 12.86
N PHE A 83 -9.37 -2.11 12.02
CA PHE A 83 -8.01 -2.64 11.96
C PHE A 83 -7.00 -1.53 11.64
N LEU A 84 -7.20 -0.77 10.56
CA LEU A 84 -6.30 0.33 10.18
C LEU A 84 -6.23 1.40 11.27
N ARG A 85 -7.38 1.79 11.83
CA ARG A 85 -7.44 2.74 12.96
C ARG A 85 -6.54 2.31 14.12
N GLN A 86 -6.69 1.08 14.59
CA GLN A 86 -5.90 0.55 15.71
C GLN A 86 -4.42 0.37 15.33
N MET A 87 -4.12 -0.07 14.11
CA MET A 87 -2.73 -0.26 13.69
C MET A 87 -1.98 1.07 13.55
N GLY A 88 -2.63 2.16 13.13
CA GLY A 88 -2.03 3.50 13.09
C GLY A 88 -1.64 4.04 14.48
N GLU A 89 -2.37 3.63 15.52
CA GLU A 89 -2.03 3.97 16.91
C GLU A 89 -0.81 3.19 17.40
N LEU A 90 -0.64 1.93 17.00
CA LEU A 90 0.39 1.02 17.52
C LEU A 90 1.68 0.97 16.69
N TYR A 91 1.61 1.22 15.38
CA TYR A 91 2.69 1.00 14.42
C TYR A 91 3.00 2.25 13.59
N GLU A 92 4.14 2.24 12.91
CA GLU A 92 4.34 2.99 11.66
C GLU A 92 3.84 2.09 10.53
N VAL A 93 2.65 2.37 9.99
CA VAL A 93 2.01 1.52 8.99
C VAL A 93 2.51 1.91 7.60
N VAL A 94 2.95 0.91 6.83
CA VAL A 94 3.36 1.04 5.44
C VAL A 94 2.48 0.12 4.62
N VAL A 95 1.79 0.65 3.62
CA VAL A 95 1.17 -0.18 2.59
C VAL A 95 2.21 -0.40 1.52
N TYR A 96 2.54 -1.66 1.24
CA TYR A 96 3.48 -2.04 0.18
C TYR A 96 2.84 -3.12 -0.68
N THR A 97 2.51 -2.79 -1.92
CA THR A 97 1.79 -3.67 -2.83
C THR A 97 2.53 -3.86 -4.15
N ALA A 98 2.31 -4.99 -4.81
CA ALA A 98 2.78 -5.22 -6.18
C ALA A 98 1.94 -4.48 -7.23
N SER A 99 0.81 -3.90 -6.83
CA SER A 99 -0.10 -3.19 -7.71
C SER A 99 0.41 -1.80 -8.08
N LEU A 100 -0.02 -1.29 -9.25
CA LEU A 100 0.38 0.02 -9.72
C LEU A 100 -0.20 1.15 -8.85
N GLY A 101 0.58 2.20 -8.60
CA GLY A 101 0.14 3.38 -7.85
C GLY A 101 -1.12 4.05 -8.43
N SER A 102 -1.29 4.02 -9.76
CA SER A 102 -2.50 4.54 -10.43
C SER A 102 -3.81 3.87 -9.98
N TYR A 103 -3.72 2.66 -9.42
CA TYR A 103 -4.83 1.96 -8.78
C TYR A 103 -4.75 2.04 -7.25
N ALA A 104 -3.58 1.76 -6.68
CA ALA A 104 -3.41 1.62 -5.24
C ALA A 104 -3.66 2.94 -4.49
N ASP A 105 -3.20 4.07 -5.04
CA ASP A 105 -3.39 5.38 -4.40
C ASP A 105 -4.87 5.77 -4.30
N PRO A 106 -5.65 5.75 -5.40
CA PRO A 106 -7.08 6.01 -5.31
C PRO A 106 -7.84 5.04 -4.39
N VAL A 107 -7.48 3.76 -4.33
CA VAL A 107 -8.10 2.81 -3.39
C VAL A 107 -7.79 3.21 -1.95
N MET A 108 -6.53 3.51 -1.65
CA MET A 108 -6.10 3.90 -0.32
C MET A 108 -6.69 5.23 0.13
N ASP A 109 -6.96 6.16 -0.79
CA ASP A 109 -7.66 7.42 -0.48
C ASP A 109 -9.09 7.21 0.01
N HIS A 110 -9.75 6.14 -0.45
CA HIS A 110 -11.08 5.75 0.04
C HIS A 110 -11.00 4.91 1.32
N LEU A 111 -9.97 4.07 1.45
CA LEU A 111 -9.84 3.11 2.53
C LEU A 111 -9.31 3.72 3.83
N ASP A 112 -8.27 4.57 3.76
CA ASP A 112 -7.57 5.11 4.93
C ASP A 112 -8.24 6.38 5.51
N ILE A 113 -9.50 6.25 5.89
CA ILE A 113 -10.30 7.37 6.43
C ILE A 113 -9.78 7.92 7.77
N TYR A 114 -8.92 7.18 8.47
CA TYR A 114 -8.31 7.59 9.73
C TYR A 114 -6.90 8.15 9.58
N ASN A 115 -6.35 8.21 8.36
CA ASN A 115 -4.96 8.60 8.10
C ASN A 115 -3.95 7.78 8.92
N ALA A 116 -4.18 6.47 9.00
CA ALA A 116 -3.37 5.52 9.75
C ALA A 116 -2.10 5.10 8.98
N VAL A 117 -2.12 5.16 7.64
CA VAL A 117 -1.00 4.76 6.78
C VAL A 117 0.02 5.89 6.67
N SER A 118 1.25 5.63 7.08
CA SER A 118 2.35 6.60 7.04
C SER A 118 3.00 6.70 5.66
N HIS A 119 3.13 5.57 4.96
CA HIS A 119 3.79 5.48 3.65
C HIS A 119 3.06 4.48 2.75
N ARG A 120 3.02 4.78 1.45
CA ARG A 120 2.50 3.90 0.39
C ARG A 120 3.64 3.63 -0.59
N LEU A 121 3.96 2.35 -0.80
CA LEU A 121 5.08 1.86 -1.61
C LEU A 121 4.59 0.90 -2.68
#